data_AF-A0A522W403-F1
#
_entry.id   AF-A0A522W403-F1
#
_cell.length_a   1.000
_cell.length_b   1.000
_cell.length_c   1.000
_cell.angle_alpha   90.00
_cell.angle_beta   90.00
_cell.angle_gamma   90.00
#
_symmetry.space_group_name_H-M   'P 1'
#
loop_
_entity.id
_entity.type
_entity.pdbx_description
1 polymer ?
#
loop_
_entity_poly.entity_id
_entity_poly.type
_entity_poly.pdbx_seq_one_letter_code
_entity_poly.pdbx_strand_id
1 'polypeptide(L)'
;MKKIKANSDKNATRELVNQIPLWIKREAKLPLPALRNLAQLWLFVFPGKKHEKDRMVLLLIAAWIIITDRFFESRKTSRTQLLIFCRDIDYCLKKPGHRQDDKKTLGKSMDFSIRLFAEIFQILSEQKADQRFLDQWKRSVRNFLKGMMNERNFSYAHPPLLRQYLENGRQSIGSNAVLYAVALLIFRKPRWLGSEKFGIINKIIKDSALLLRLINDLGSHKRESAHKILNGLAVLIKQGETAESSRKKISRLIDKKLAILKRRIKSAPLEFRPFFAALDKLLRFTLNLYETKDYHNESPRP
;
A
#
# COMPACT_ATOMS: atom_id res chain seq x y z
N MET A 1 -16.77 -16.62 -1.21
CA MET A 1 -16.45 -16.05 0.13
C MET A 1 -17.74 -15.49 0.73
N LYS A 2 -18.07 -15.76 2.01
CA LYS A 2 -19.25 -15.11 2.63
C LYS A 2 -19.03 -13.59 2.62
N LYS A 3 -20.00 -12.82 2.10
CA LYS A 3 -19.99 -11.35 2.15
C LYS A 3 -19.87 -10.93 3.61
N ILE A 4 -18.80 -10.21 3.95
CA ILE A 4 -18.62 -9.69 5.30
C ILE A 4 -19.42 -8.39 5.37
N LYS A 5 -20.53 -8.39 6.12
CA LYS A 5 -21.10 -7.13 6.59
C LYS A 5 -20.05 -6.54 7.52
N ALA A 6 -19.31 -5.54 7.05
CA ALA A 6 -18.55 -4.70 7.96
C ALA A 6 -19.61 -4.07 8.89
N ASN A 7 -19.71 -4.55 10.13
CA ASN A 7 -20.32 -3.78 11.20
C ASN A 7 -19.43 -2.55 11.35
N SER A 8 -19.69 -1.55 10.50
CA SER A 8 -18.98 -0.28 10.55
C SER A 8 -19.49 0.42 11.79
N ASP A 9 -18.74 0.26 12.87
CA ASP A 9 -18.86 1.15 14.00
C ASP A 9 -18.50 2.55 13.49
N LYS A 10 -19.54 3.30 13.14
CA LYS A 10 -19.43 4.66 12.59
C LYS A 10 -18.73 5.57 13.60
N ASN A 11 -18.93 5.32 14.90
CA ASN A 11 -18.30 6.10 15.96
C ASN A 11 -16.81 5.79 16.03
N ALA A 12 -16.39 4.52 16.09
CA ALA A 12 -14.98 4.15 16.08
C ALA A 12 -14.26 4.64 14.80
N THR A 13 -14.93 4.61 13.65
CA THR A 13 -14.39 5.16 12.39
C THR A 13 -14.18 6.66 12.50
N ARG A 14 -15.18 7.40 13.01
CA ARG A 14 -15.10 8.85 13.20
C ARG A 14 -14.02 9.22 14.21
N GLU A 15 -13.90 8.48 15.31
CA GLU A 15 -12.85 8.65 16.32
C GLU A 15 -11.46 8.48 15.72
N LEU A 16 -11.21 7.38 15.01
CA LEU A 16 -9.89 7.15 14.39
C LEU A 16 -9.54 8.22 13.35
N VAL A 17 -10.51 8.67 12.54
CA VAL A 17 -10.29 9.81 11.63
C VAL A 17 -10.03 11.09 12.43
N ASN A 18 -10.73 11.31 13.54
CA ASN A 18 -10.55 12.49 14.39
C ASN A 18 -9.16 12.54 15.04
N GLN A 19 -8.57 11.39 15.36
CA GLN A 19 -7.22 11.29 15.90
C GLN A 19 -6.11 11.62 14.88
N ILE A 20 -6.39 11.65 13.57
CA ILE A 20 -5.42 12.10 12.58
C ILE A 20 -5.07 13.58 12.88
N PRO A 21 -3.78 13.92 13.05
CA PRO A 21 -3.36 15.29 13.31
C PRO A 21 -3.96 16.30 12.33
N LEU A 22 -4.41 17.45 12.84
CA LEU A 22 -5.13 18.45 12.05
C LEU A 22 -4.32 18.95 10.86
N TRP A 23 -3.00 19.10 11.03
CA TRP A 23 -2.11 19.51 9.95
C TRP A 23 -2.04 18.47 8.81
N ILE A 24 -2.14 17.17 9.12
CA ILE A 24 -2.23 16.10 8.11
C ILE A 24 -3.56 16.19 7.36
N LYS A 25 -4.68 16.39 8.06
CA LYS A 25 -5.99 16.55 7.39
C LYS A 25 -6.01 17.75 6.44
N ARG A 26 -5.42 18.87 6.85
CA ARG A 26 -5.36 20.11 6.07
C ARG A 26 -4.48 19.96 4.82
N GLU A 27 -3.30 19.38 4.98
CA GLU A 27 -2.28 19.36 3.91
C GLU A 27 -2.38 18.15 2.98
N ALA A 28 -2.88 17.00 3.47
CA ALA A 28 -2.97 15.78 2.66
C ALA A 28 -3.97 15.89 1.50
N LYS A 29 -4.95 16.80 1.60
CA LYS A 29 -6.05 16.96 0.63
C LYS A 29 -6.67 15.61 0.25
N LEU A 30 -6.76 14.69 1.22
CA LEU A 30 -7.40 13.39 1.04
C LEU A 30 -8.91 13.57 1.26
N PRO A 31 -9.75 13.09 0.33
CA PRO A 31 -11.19 13.16 0.51
C PRO A 31 -11.61 12.43 1.80
N LEU A 32 -12.56 13.00 2.54
CA LEU A 32 -13.07 12.39 3.76
C LEU A 32 -13.56 10.94 3.56
N PRO A 33 -14.20 10.56 2.42
CA PRO A 33 -14.52 9.17 2.14
C PRO A 33 -13.29 8.25 2.12
N ALA A 34 -12.17 8.67 1.52
CA ALA A 34 -10.95 7.89 1.48
C ALA A 34 -10.35 7.69 2.89
N LEU A 35 -10.33 8.75 3.71
CA LEU A 35 -9.90 8.66 5.11
C LEU A 35 -10.79 7.73 5.94
N ARG A 36 -12.12 7.76 5.71
CA ARG A 36 -13.07 6.85 6.37
C ARG A 36 -12.84 5.39 5.94
N ASN A 37 -12.63 5.13 4.66
CA ASN A 37 -12.33 3.78 4.15
C ASN A 37 -11.03 3.23 4.75
N LEU A 38 -9.99 4.08 4.83
CA LEU A 38 -8.73 3.75 5.50
C LEU A 38 -8.91 3.44 6.98
N ALA A 39 -9.67 4.25 7.71
CA ALA A 39 -9.96 4.01 9.11
C ALA A 39 -10.74 2.70 9.31
N GLN A 40 -11.75 2.44 8.48
CA GLN A 40 -12.52 1.19 8.50
C GLN A 40 -11.65 -0.03 8.23
N LEU A 41 -10.75 0.06 7.25
CA LEU A 41 -9.78 -1.00 6.96
C LEU A 41 -8.97 -1.34 8.21
N TRP A 42 -8.35 -0.35 8.84
CA TRP A 42 -7.45 -0.63 9.96
C TRP A 42 -8.19 -1.04 11.24
N LEU A 43 -9.42 -0.56 11.45
CA LEU A 43 -10.33 -1.09 12.49
C LEU A 43 -10.68 -2.55 12.25
N PHE A 44 -10.90 -2.94 11.00
CA PHE A 44 -11.20 -4.33 10.63
C PHE A 44 -9.99 -5.25 10.83
N VAL A 45 -8.82 -4.85 10.32
CA VAL A 45 -7.57 -5.60 10.39
C VAL A 45 -7.12 -5.79 11.85
N PHE A 46 -7.11 -4.70 12.62
CA PHE A 46 -6.67 -4.67 14.02
C PHE A 46 -7.80 -4.25 14.96
N PRO A 47 -8.71 -5.17 15.34
CA PRO A 47 -9.84 -4.83 16.20
C PRO A 47 -9.43 -4.64 17.67
N GLY A 48 -10.19 -3.82 18.40
CA GLY A 48 -10.04 -3.61 19.84
C GLY A 48 -9.08 -2.48 20.23
N LYS A 49 -9.22 -1.96 21.45
CA LYS A 49 -8.49 -0.75 21.90
C LYS A 49 -6.96 -0.92 21.95
N LYS A 50 -6.45 -2.12 22.24
CA LYS A 50 -5.00 -2.40 22.35
C LYS A 50 -4.18 -2.09 21.08
N HIS A 51 -4.82 -2.02 19.91
CA HIS A 51 -4.16 -1.74 18.62
C HIS A 51 -4.37 -0.30 18.13
N GLU A 52 -4.83 0.62 18.97
CA GLU A 52 -5.11 2.00 18.58
C GLU A 52 -3.91 2.70 17.92
N LYS A 53 -2.73 2.59 18.56
CA LYS A 53 -1.48 3.14 18.00
C LYS A 53 -1.11 2.47 16.68
N ASP A 54 -1.28 1.15 16.56
CA ASP A 54 -0.95 0.37 15.36
C ASP A 54 -1.78 0.84 14.17
N ARG A 55 -3.09 1.01 14.40
CA ARG A 55 -4.03 1.51 13.38
C ARG A 55 -3.64 2.90 12.92
N MET A 56 -3.25 3.78 13.83
CA MET A 56 -2.83 5.13 13.47
C MET A 56 -1.61 5.10 12.55
N VAL A 57 -0.55 4.36 12.92
CA VAL A 57 0.67 4.26 12.11
C VAL A 57 0.36 3.71 10.71
N LEU A 58 -0.45 2.65 10.63
CA LEU A 58 -0.81 2.05 9.35
C LEU A 58 -1.70 2.95 8.49
N LEU A 59 -2.57 3.74 9.12
CA LEU A 59 -3.34 4.78 8.44
C LEU A 59 -2.41 5.85 7.86
N LEU A 60 -1.44 6.33 8.62
CA LEU A 60 -0.47 7.33 8.16
C LEU A 60 0.38 6.79 6.99
N ILE A 61 0.83 5.54 7.05
CA ILE A 61 1.55 4.88 5.94
C ILE A 61 0.69 4.83 4.69
N ALA A 62 -0.56 4.39 4.81
CA ALA A 62 -1.47 4.29 3.66
C ALA A 62 -1.80 5.67 3.09
N ALA A 63 -2.01 6.68 3.94
CA ALA A 63 -2.19 8.07 3.52
C ALA A 63 -0.95 8.59 2.76
N TRP A 64 0.26 8.36 3.29
CA TRP A 64 1.52 8.75 2.64
C TRP A 64 1.68 8.09 1.26
N ILE A 65 1.34 6.80 1.13
CA ILE A 65 1.36 6.10 -0.16
C ILE A 65 0.43 6.79 -1.16
N ILE A 66 -0.82 7.09 -0.78
CA ILE A 66 -1.80 7.74 -1.68
C ILE A 66 -1.35 9.16 -2.07
N ILE A 67 -0.80 9.93 -1.13
CA ILE A 67 -0.26 11.26 -1.42
C ILE A 67 0.90 11.16 -2.40
N THR A 68 1.82 10.23 -2.15
CA THR A 68 2.99 10.00 -2.99
C THR A 68 2.57 9.57 -4.39
N ASP A 69 1.64 8.62 -4.50
CA ASP A 69 1.08 8.11 -5.74
C ASP A 69 0.60 9.25 -6.66
N ARG A 70 -0.15 10.20 -6.11
CA ARG A 70 -0.62 11.40 -6.83
C ARG A 70 0.50 12.26 -7.43
N PHE A 71 1.67 12.34 -6.79
CA PHE A 71 2.79 13.08 -7.36
C PHE A 71 3.35 12.41 -8.61
N PHE A 72 3.40 11.07 -8.60
CA PHE A 72 3.95 10.30 -9.72
C PHE A 72 2.96 10.19 -10.88
N GLU A 73 1.66 10.12 -10.60
CA GLU A 73 0.60 10.15 -11.61
C GLU A 73 0.38 11.55 -12.22
N SER A 74 0.71 12.61 -11.48
CA SER A 74 0.51 14.00 -11.94
C SER A 74 1.46 14.37 -13.07
N ARG A 75 0.88 14.76 -14.22
CA ARG A 75 1.62 15.37 -15.34
C ARG A 75 2.25 16.72 -14.98
N LYS A 76 1.71 17.42 -13.97
CA LYS A 76 2.21 18.73 -13.53
C LYS A 76 3.51 18.62 -12.73
N THR A 77 3.76 17.46 -12.14
CA THR A 77 4.96 17.23 -11.34
C THR A 77 6.11 16.84 -12.27
N SER A 78 7.20 17.60 -12.28
CA SER A 78 8.32 17.33 -13.18
C SER A 78 9.14 16.12 -12.73
N ARG A 79 9.87 15.49 -13.66
CA ARG A 79 10.81 14.39 -13.34
C ARG A 79 11.87 14.84 -12.33
N THR A 80 12.38 16.06 -12.46
CA THR A 80 13.36 16.64 -11.53
C THR A 80 12.79 16.75 -10.11
N GLN A 81 11.57 17.23 -9.95
CA GLN A 81 10.90 17.28 -8.65
C GLN A 81 10.76 15.89 -8.03
N LEU A 82 10.35 14.89 -8.81
CA LEU A 82 10.27 13.51 -8.32
C LEU A 82 11.63 12.94 -7.90
N LEU A 83 12.70 13.24 -8.64
CA LEU A 83 14.05 12.78 -8.29
C LEU A 83 14.55 13.41 -6.99
N ILE A 84 14.31 14.72 -6.80
CA ILE A 84 14.63 15.43 -5.56
C ILE A 84 13.81 14.81 -4.41
N PHE A 85 12.50 14.61 -4.59
CA PHE A 85 11.63 13.95 -3.60
C PHE A 85 12.15 12.56 -3.21
N CYS A 86 12.49 11.71 -4.19
CA CYS A 86 13.05 10.38 -3.93
C CYS A 86 14.36 10.43 -3.14
N ARG A 87 15.24 11.38 -3.46
CA ARG A 87 16.51 11.58 -2.76
C ARG A 87 16.29 11.98 -1.31
N ASP A 88 15.34 12.87 -1.06
CA ASP A 88 15.08 13.37 0.29
C ASP A 88 14.41 12.29 1.16
N ILE A 89 13.53 11.45 0.61
CA ILE A 89 13.04 10.23 1.28
C ILE A 89 14.18 9.26 1.59
N ASP A 90 15.12 9.04 0.66
CA ASP A 90 16.28 8.18 0.91
C ASP A 90 17.21 8.74 2.00
N TYR A 91 17.34 10.07 2.07
CA TYR A 91 18.06 10.76 3.14
C TYR A 91 17.39 10.50 4.51
N CYS A 92 16.08 10.66 4.61
CA CYS A 92 15.32 10.34 5.84
C CYS A 92 15.55 8.88 6.28
N LEU A 93 15.57 7.94 5.34
CA LEU A 93 15.82 6.51 5.63
C LEU A 93 17.22 6.21 6.18
N LYS A 94 18.21 7.05 5.87
CA LYS A 94 19.62 6.92 6.30
C LYS A 94 19.90 7.66 7.61
N LYS A 95 19.29 8.82 7.83
CA LYS A 95 19.52 9.67 9.01
C LYS A 95 18.18 10.00 9.71
N PRO A 96 17.66 9.10 10.57
CA PRO A 96 16.46 9.39 11.35
C PRO A 96 16.67 10.62 12.23
N GLY A 97 15.66 11.48 12.34
CA GLY A 97 15.69 12.67 13.19
C GLY A 97 16.39 13.90 12.57
N HIS A 98 17.15 13.75 11.48
CA HIS A 98 17.74 14.90 10.82
C HIS A 98 16.72 15.56 9.90
N ARG A 99 16.13 16.68 10.35
CA ARG A 99 15.40 17.57 9.43
C ARG A 99 16.41 18.16 8.45
N GLN A 100 16.11 18.09 7.16
CA GLN A 100 16.83 18.88 6.16
C GLN A 100 16.37 20.32 6.37
N ASP A 101 17.28 21.19 6.80
CA ASP A 101 17.01 22.62 6.87
C ASP A 101 16.81 23.17 5.44
N ASP A 102 15.61 23.73 5.23
CA ASP A 102 15.28 24.79 4.27
C ASP A 102 15.74 24.69 2.80
N LYS A 103 15.56 23.54 2.14
CA LYS A 103 15.47 23.52 0.66
C LYS A 103 14.02 23.45 0.19
N LYS A 104 13.32 24.60 0.21
CA LYS A 104 11.95 24.85 -0.32
C LYS A 104 11.83 24.68 -1.86
N THR A 105 12.31 23.57 -2.42
CA THR A 105 12.37 23.39 -3.89
C THR A 105 11.25 22.52 -4.47
N LEU A 106 10.52 21.77 -3.65
CA LEU A 106 9.56 20.75 -4.11
C LEU A 106 8.07 21.17 -4.05
N GLY A 107 7.78 22.28 -3.37
CA GLY A 107 6.41 22.76 -3.16
C GLY A 107 5.74 22.14 -1.94
N LYS A 108 4.75 22.86 -1.38
CA LYS A 108 4.16 22.58 -0.05
C LYS A 108 3.72 21.13 0.17
N SER A 109 3.09 20.50 -0.84
CA SER A 109 2.55 19.13 -0.71
C SER A 109 3.65 18.06 -0.66
N MET A 110 4.75 18.22 -1.40
CA MET A 110 5.87 17.28 -1.34
C MET A 110 6.64 17.41 -0.02
N ASP A 111 6.89 18.65 0.42
CA ASP A 111 7.52 18.93 1.71
C ASP A 111 6.70 18.32 2.86
N PHE A 112 5.37 18.46 2.79
CA PHE A 112 4.44 17.80 3.70
C PHE A 112 4.60 16.27 3.69
N SER A 113 4.65 15.66 2.49
CA SER A 113 4.80 14.21 2.35
C SER A 113 6.14 13.70 2.90
N ILE A 114 7.22 14.48 2.78
CA ILE A 114 8.53 14.16 3.38
C ILE A 114 8.46 14.23 4.91
N ARG A 115 7.84 15.28 5.48
CA ARG A 115 7.66 15.39 6.95
C ARG A 115 6.82 14.25 7.50
N LEU A 116 5.70 13.93 6.86
CA LEU A 116 4.85 12.79 7.21
C LEU A 116 5.65 11.48 7.17
N PHE A 117 6.46 11.29 6.13
CA PHE A 117 7.32 10.11 6.03
C PHE A 117 8.34 10.03 7.18
N ALA A 118 8.98 11.15 7.53
CA ALA A 118 9.95 11.19 8.62
C ALA A 118 9.33 10.78 9.96
N GLU A 119 8.10 11.24 10.25
CA GLU A 119 7.36 10.82 11.45
C GLU A 119 7.02 9.33 11.43
N ILE A 120 6.51 8.82 10.31
CA ILE A 120 6.25 7.38 10.13
C ILE A 120 7.51 6.57 10.39
N PHE A 121 8.63 6.98 9.79
CA PHE A 121 9.89 6.28 9.93
C PHE A 121 10.39 6.31 11.37
N GLN A 122 10.30 7.46 12.05
CA GLN A 122 10.63 7.56 13.47
C GLN A 122 9.82 6.56 14.30
N ILE A 123 8.49 6.58 14.18
CA ILE A 123 7.62 5.66 14.93
C ILE A 123 7.97 4.20 14.67
N LEU A 124 8.24 3.83 13.40
CA LEU A 124 8.61 2.46 13.05
C LEU A 124 10.02 2.07 13.53
N SER A 125 10.96 3.02 13.58
CA SER A 125 12.34 2.78 14.04
C SER A 125 12.43 2.58 15.55
N GLU A 126 11.50 3.15 16.31
CA GLU A 126 11.40 2.99 17.76
C GLU A 126 10.74 1.64 18.15
N GLN A 127 10.23 0.88 17.18
CA GLN A 127 9.70 -0.46 17.44
C GLN A 127 10.85 -1.40 17.79
N LYS A 128 10.77 -2.08 18.94
CA LYS A 128 11.75 -3.09 19.40
C LYS A 128 11.68 -4.42 18.61
N ALA A 129 11.42 -4.34 17.30
CA ALA A 129 11.29 -5.47 16.40
C ALA A 129 12.66 -5.90 15.83
N ASP A 130 12.67 -7.04 15.15
CA ASP A 130 13.84 -7.53 14.41
C ASP A 130 14.29 -6.52 13.33
N GLN A 131 15.57 -6.13 13.37
CA GLN A 131 16.14 -5.14 12.44
C GLN A 131 15.95 -5.52 10.97
N ARG A 132 15.90 -6.82 10.65
CA ARG A 132 15.69 -7.27 9.26
C ARG A 132 14.33 -6.86 8.71
N PHE A 133 13.29 -6.77 9.54
CA PHE A 133 11.99 -6.25 9.10
C PHE A 133 12.06 -4.76 8.80
N LEU A 134 12.78 -3.99 9.63
CA LEU A 134 12.96 -2.57 9.40
C LEU A 134 13.75 -2.34 8.11
N ASP A 135 14.82 -3.09 7.88
CA ASP A 135 15.62 -3.00 6.66
C ASP A 135 14.81 -3.36 5.40
N GLN A 136 13.96 -4.40 5.46
CA GLN A 136 13.05 -4.71 4.34
C GLN A 136 11.97 -3.65 4.16
N TRP A 137 11.48 -3.04 5.23
CA TRP A 137 10.54 -1.92 5.13
C TRP A 137 11.20 -0.74 4.40
N LYS A 138 12.41 -0.33 4.82
CA LYS A 138 13.21 0.72 4.15
C LYS A 138 13.45 0.39 2.67
N ARG A 139 13.81 -0.86 2.36
CA ARG A 139 13.99 -1.33 0.98
C ARG A 139 12.68 -1.29 0.20
N SER A 140 11.55 -1.63 0.82
CA SER A 140 10.24 -1.61 0.18
C SER A 140 9.77 -0.19 -0.15
N VAL A 141 10.09 0.80 0.70
CA VAL A 141 9.86 2.22 0.40
C VAL A 141 10.65 2.66 -0.83
N ARG A 142 11.94 2.34 -0.91
CA ARG A 142 12.76 2.66 -2.09
C ARG A 142 12.24 1.99 -3.37
N ASN A 143 11.86 0.71 -3.27
CA ASN A 143 11.31 -0.03 -4.39
C ASN A 143 9.95 0.52 -4.83
N PHE A 144 9.12 1.01 -3.91
CA PHE A 144 7.87 1.67 -4.22
C PHE A 144 8.12 2.93 -5.06
N LEU A 145 9.00 3.84 -4.61
CA LEU A 145 9.32 5.06 -5.35
C LEU A 145 9.96 4.77 -6.72
N LYS A 146 10.87 3.80 -6.79
CA LYS A 146 11.45 3.34 -8.07
C LYS A 146 10.39 2.74 -8.98
N GLY A 147 9.50 1.92 -8.44
CA GLY A 147 8.39 1.31 -9.16
C GLY A 147 7.47 2.36 -9.76
N MET A 148 7.08 3.37 -8.98
CA MET A 148 6.26 4.49 -9.45
C MET A 148 6.95 5.30 -10.56
N MET A 149 8.25 5.56 -10.43
CA MET A 149 9.04 6.21 -11.48
C MET A 149 9.05 5.39 -12.78
N ASN A 150 9.14 4.06 -12.68
CA ASN A 150 9.08 3.18 -13.84
C ASN A 150 7.70 3.17 -14.49
N GLU A 151 6.61 3.13 -13.71
CA GLU A 151 5.24 3.17 -14.26
C GLU A 151 4.96 4.44 -15.04
N ARG A 152 5.49 5.58 -14.57
CA ARG A 152 5.40 6.85 -15.29
C ARG A 152 6.04 6.82 -16.67
N ASN A 153 7.04 5.95 -16.88
CA ASN A 153 7.69 5.78 -18.18
C ASN A 153 7.00 4.73 -19.07
N PHE A 154 5.98 4.02 -18.58
CA PHE A 154 5.23 3.09 -19.42
C PHE A 154 4.37 3.84 -20.44
N SER A 155 4.47 3.44 -21.70
CA SER A 155 3.66 4.00 -22.77
C SER A 155 2.30 3.30 -22.83
N TYR A 156 1.21 4.06 -22.75
CA TYR A 156 -0.13 3.51 -22.97
C TYR A 156 -0.32 3.00 -24.41
N ALA A 157 0.39 3.58 -25.38
CA ALA A 157 0.35 3.16 -26.78
C ALA A 157 1.17 1.89 -27.03
N HIS A 158 2.33 1.78 -26.39
CA HIS A 158 3.25 0.64 -26.50
C HIS A 158 3.52 0.07 -25.09
N PRO A 159 2.54 -0.62 -24.48
CA PRO A 159 2.68 -1.08 -23.12
C PRO A 159 3.72 -2.19 -23.01
N PRO A 160 4.36 -2.33 -21.84
CA PRO A 160 5.27 -3.45 -21.58
C PRO A 160 4.51 -4.79 -21.61
N LEU A 161 5.25 -5.90 -21.67
CA LEU A 161 4.66 -7.22 -21.50
C LEU A 161 3.98 -7.34 -20.12
N LEU A 162 2.89 -8.11 -20.01
CA LEU A 162 2.17 -8.27 -18.72
C LEU A 162 3.11 -8.71 -17.60
N ARG A 163 4.08 -9.60 -17.88
CA ARG A 163 5.07 -10.04 -16.90
C ARG A 163 5.93 -8.87 -16.39
N GLN A 164 6.41 -8.01 -17.28
CA GLN A 164 7.21 -6.84 -16.93
C GLN A 164 6.38 -5.83 -16.14
N TYR A 165 5.14 -5.59 -16.59
CA TYR A 165 4.17 -4.76 -15.87
C TYR A 165 3.96 -5.26 -14.43
N LEU A 166 3.64 -6.55 -14.23
CA LEU A 166 3.39 -7.11 -12.90
C LEU A 166 4.64 -7.16 -12.00
N GLU A 167 5.82 -7.36 -12.59
CA GLU A 167 7.10 -7.35 -11.87
C GLU A 167 7.41 -5.96 -11.30
N ASN A 168 7.04 -4.90 -12.02
CA ASN A 168 7.09 -3.53 -11.50
C ASN A 168 5.90 -3.23 -10.58
N GLY A 169 4.70 -3.66 -10.97
CA GLY A 169 3.42 -3.46 -10.30
C GLY A 169 3.42 -3.92 -8.85
N ARG A 170 4.09 -5.03 -8.54
CA ARG A 170 4.24 -5.52 -7.16
C ARG A 170 5.05 -4.58 -6.26
N GLN A 171 5.90 -3.73 -6.85
CA GLN A 171 6.74 -2.77 -6.13
C GLN A 171 6.00 -1.43 -5.99
N SER A 172 5.45 -0.93 -7.10
CA SER A 172 4.76 0.37 -7.20
C SER A 172 3.43 0.46 -6.47
N ILE A 173 2.77 -0.65 -6.07
CA ILE A 173 1.51 -0.55 -5.32
C ILE A 173 1.68 -0.19 -3.83
N GLY A 174 2.92 -0.06 -3.34
CA GLY A 174 3.20 0.31 -1.94
C GLY A 174 2.83 -0.76 -0.89
N SER A 175 2.13 -1.83 -1.28
CA SER A 175 1.64 -2.89 -0.37
C SER A 175 2.76 -3.62 0.38
N ASN A 176 3.97 -3.74 -0.21
CA ASN A 176 5.12 -4.29 0.52
C ASN A 176 5.46 -3.43 1.75
N ALA A 177 5.51 -2.11 1.61
CA ALA A 177 5.80 -1.20 2.72
C ALA A 177 4.74 -1.31 3.83
N VAL A 178 3.46 -1.41 3.45
CA VAL A 178 2.35 -1.63 4.39
C VAL A 178 2.52 -2.97 5.13
N LEU A 179 2.75 -4.06 4.40
CA LEU A 179 2.84 -5.40 4.96
C LEU A 179 4.08 -5.59 5.86
N TYR A 180 5.22 -4.97 5.52
CA TYR A 180 6.38 -4.96 6.41
C TYR A 180 6.14 -4.13 7.66
N ALA A 181 5.40 -3.01 7.58
CA ALA A 181 4.99 -2.28 8.77
C ALA A 181 4.06 -3.11 9.65
N VAL A 182 3.09 -3.83 9.06
CA VAL A 182 2.25 -4.78 9.80
C VAL A 182 3.10 -5.84 10.51
N ALA A 183 4.11 -6.40 9.83
CA ALA A 183 5.03 -7.37 10.43
C ALA A 183 5.82 -6.74 11.60
N LEU A 184 6.36 -5.52 11.44
CA LEU A 184 7.06 -4.78 12.51
C LEU A 184 6.17 -4.60 13.75
N LEU A 185 4.91 -4.21 13.57
CA LEU A 185 3.98 -3.93 14.67
C LEU A 185 3.49 -5.21 15.38
N ILE A 186 3.48 -6.35 14.68
CA ILE A 186 3.09 -7.65 15.24
C ILE A 186 4.27 -8.34 15.93
N PHE A 187 5.47 -8.31 15.32
CA PHE A 187 6.67 -8.99 15.80
C PHE A 187 7.59 -8.06 16.62
N ARG A 188 7.00 -7.16 17.43
CA ARG A 188 7.69 -6.16 18.27
C ARG A 188 8.53 -6.72 19.41
N LYS A 189 8.42 -8.01 19.72
CA LYS A 189 9.24 -8.62 20.75
C LYS A 189 10.50 -9.18 20.07
N PRO A 190 11.71 -8.85 20.54
CA PRO A 190 12.97 -9.27 19.95
C PRO A 190 13.29 -10.75 20.19
N ARG A 191 12.28 -11.64 20.17
CA ARG A 191 12.55 -13.05 19.91
C ARG A 191 12.91 -13.12 18.43
N TRP A 192 14.20 -13.17 18.19
CA TRP A 192 14.82 -13.32 16.88
C TRP A 192 14.06 -14.42 16.12
N LEU A 193 13.29 -14.04 15.11
CA LEU A 193 12.76 -15.04 14.19
C LEU A 193 13.99 -15.64 13.53
N GLY A 194 14.24 -16.95 13.63
CA GLY A 194 15.35 -17.57 12.89
C GLY A 194 15.32 -17.18 11.40
N SER A 195 16.45 -17.19 10.70
CA SER A 195 16.53 -16.77 9.29
C SER A 195 15.51 -17.47 8.38
N GLU A 196 15.22 -18.75 8.66
CA GLU A 196 14.17 -19.51 7.99
C GLU A 196 12.77 -18.88 8.19
N LYS A 197 12.42 -18.61 9.44
CA LYS A 197 11.16 -17.98 9.86
C LYS A 197 10.97 -16.61 9.22
N PHE A 198 12.01 -15.78 9.22
CA PHE A 198 12.01 -14.52 8.50
C PHE A 198 11.80 -14.71 6.98
N GLY A 199 12.47 -15.71 6.39
CA GLY A 199 12.32 -16.09 4.99
C GLY A 199 10.88 -16.43 4.60
N ILE A 200 10.15 -17.15 5.46
CA ILE A 200 8.73 -17.47 5.26
C ILE A 200 7.88 -16.20 5.18
N ILE A 201 8.00 -15.29 6.15
CA ILE A 201 7.23 -14.04 6.18
C ILE A 201 7.57 -13.16 4.97
N ASN A 202 8.85 -12.99 4.65
CA ASN A 202 9.29 -12.22 3.48
C ASN A 202 8.67 -12.76 2.18
N LYS A 203 8.64 -14.08 1.99
CA LYS A 203 8.04 -14.72 0.82
C LYS A 203 6.52 -14.50 0.77
N ILE A 204 5.83 -14.58 1.92
CA ILE A 204 4.39 -14.33 2.03
C ILE A 204 4.04 -12.88 1.72
N ILE A 205 4.83 -11.92 2.23
CA ILE A 205 4.63 -10.49 1.96
C ILE A 205 4.73 -10.21 0.46
N LYS A 206 5.78 -10.70 -0.20
CA LYS A 206 5.99 -10.50 -1.65
C LYS A 206 4.85 -11.07 -2.49
N ASP A 207 4.38 -12.27 -2.18
CA ASP A 207 3.27 -12.89 -2.90
C ASP A 207 1.95 -12.14 -2.64
N SER A 208 1.76 -11.64 -1.43
CA SER A 208 0.57 -10.86 -1.05
C SER A 208 0.54 -9.49 -1.74
N ALA A 209 1.69 -8.83 -1.91
CA ALA A 209 1.76 -7.58 -2.66
C ALA A 209 1.37 -7.75 -4.14
N LEU A 210 1.81 -8.84 -4.78
CA LEU A 210 1.37 -9.16 -6.14
C LEU A 210 -0.14 -9.46 -6.18
N LEU A 211 -0.66 -10.19 -5.20
CA LEU A 211 -2.09 -10.47 -5.11
C LEU A 211 -2.91 -9.18 -4.97
N LEU A 212 -2.49 -8.26 -4.10
CA LEU A 212 -3.12 -6.95 -3.93
C LEU A 212 -3.04 -6.11 -5.22
N ARG A 213 -1.93 -6.17 -5.98
CA ARG A 213 -1.83 -5.53 -7.30
C ARG A 213 -2.87 -6.07 -8.28
N LEU A 214 -2.98 -7.39 -8.40
CA LEU A 214 -3.96 -7.99 -9.31
C LEU A 214 -5.41 -7.65 -8.92
N ILE A 215 -5.71 -7.62 -7.61
CA ILE A 215 -7.03 -7.23 -7.10
C ILE A 215 -7.32 -5.76 -7.43
N ASN A 216 -6.36 -4.86 -7.18
CA ASN A 216 -6.47 -3.46 -7.55
C ASN A 216 -6.74 -3.32 -9.04
N ASP A 217 -5.92 -3.92 -9.90
CA ASP A 217 -6.06 -3.78 -11.36
C ASP A 217 -7.44 -4.20 -11.87
N LEU A 218 -8.04 -5.25 -11.29
CA LEU A 218 -9.43 -5.65 -11.62
C LEU A 218 -10.44 -4.60 -11.17
N GLY A 219 -10.29 -4.09 -9.95
CA GLY A 219 -11.24 -3.17 -9.32
C GLY A 219 -11.19 -1.75 -9.87
N SER A 220 -10.00 -1.27 -10.23
CA SER A 220 -9.75 0.10 -10.66
C SER A 220 -9.81 0.29 -12.18
N HIS A 221 -9.89 -0.79 -12.96
CA HIS A 221 -9.78 -0.75 -14.42
C HIS A 221 -10.72 0.24 -15.11
N LYS A 222 -11.98 0.34 -14.69
CA LYS A 222 -12.92 1.27 -15.30
C LYS A 222 -12.47 2.73 -15.13
N ARG A 223 -12.03 3.10 -13.93
CA ARG A 223 -11.54 4.46 -13.61
C ARG A 223 -10.23 4.76 -14.32
N GLU A 224 -9.25 3.85 -14.22
CA GLU A 224 -7.91 4.06 -14.77
C GLU A 224 -7.92 4.14 -16.30
N SER A 225 -8.73 3.29 -16.96
CA SER A 225 -8.88 3.34 -18.42
C SER A 225 -9.47 4.67 -18.89
N ALA A 226 -10.40 5.27 -18.15
CA ALA A 226 -10.96 6.59 -18.48
C ALA A 226 -9.90 7.70 -18.49
N HIS A 227 -8.81 7.53 -17.73
CA HIS A 227 -7.70 8.47 -17.65
C HIS A 227 -6.47 8.03 -18.46
N LYS A 228 -6.58 6.96 -19.26
CA LYS A 228 -5.47 6.32 -19.99
C LYS A 228 -4.30 5.92 -19.08
N ILE A 229 -4.61 5.53 -17.84
CA ILE A 229 -3.64 4.96 -16.90
C ILE A 229 -3.55 3.47 -17.18
N LEU A 230 -2.32 2.95 -17.32
CA LEU A 230 -2.10 1.53 -17.58
C LEU A 230 -2.34 0.71 -16.32
N ASN A 231 -3.10 -0.37 -16.48
CA ASN A 231 -3.15 -1.45 -15.50
C ASN A 231 -3.08 -2.82 -16.16
N GLY A 232 -3.03 -3.90 -15.36
CA GLY A 232 -2.88 -5.25 -15.89
C GLY A 232 -3.91 -5.64 -16.96
N LEU A 233 -5.15 -5.13 -16.87
CA LEU A 233 -6.20 -5.36 -17.87
C LEU A 233 -5.94 -4.54 -19.13
N ALA A 234 -5.63 -3.25 -18.99
CA ALA A 234 -5.30 -2.39 -20.12
C ALA A 234 -4.09 -2.92 -20.92
N VAL A 235 -3.07 -3.45 -20.22
CA VAL A 235 -1.90 -4.08 -20.83
C VAL A 235 -2.29 -5.27 -21.71
N LEU A 236 -3.13 -6.18 -21.21
CA LEU A 236 -3.60 -7.34 -21.98
C LEU A 236 -4.45 -6.92 -23.19
N ILE A 237 -5.36 -5.96 -23.00
CA ILE A 237 -6.23 -5.47 -24.09
C ILE A 237 -5.40 -4.87 -25.22
N LYS A 238 -4.36 -4.09 -24.87
CA LYS A 238 -3.42 -3.53 -25.83
C LYS A 238 -2.53 -4.57 -26.51
N GLN A 239 -2.43 -5.78 -25.96
CA GLN A 239 -1.76 -6.93 -26.57
C GLN A 239 -2.72 -7.79 -27.41
N GLY A 240 -3.93 -7.31 -27.69
CA GLY A 240 -4.90 -7.97 -28.58
C GLY A 240 -5.91 -8.88 -27.86
N GLU A 241 -5.88 -8.96 -26.53
CA GLU A 241 -6.89 -9.72 -25.78
C GLU A 241 -8.22 -8.95 -25.66
N THR A 242 -9.34 -9.64 -25.61
CA THR A 242 -10.62 -9.00 -25.30
C THR A 242 -10.68 -8.58 -23.83
N ALA A 243 -11.55 -7.63 -23.48
CA ALA A 243 -11.74 -7.21 -22.09
C ALA A 243 -12.22 -8.36 -21.20
N GLU A 244 -13.09 -9.23 -21.72
CA GLU A 244 -13.58 -10.41 -21.02
C GLU A 244 -12.47 -11.45 -20.80
N SER A 245 -11.71 -11.78 -21.86
CA SER A 245 -10.55 -12.69 -21.75
C SER A 245 -9.54 -12.17 -20.74
N SER A 246 -9.24 -10.86 -20.79
CA SER A 246 -8.33 -10.20 -19.86
C SER A 246 -8.79 -10.30 -18.41
N ARG A 247 -10.07 -10.01 -18.13
CA ARG A 247 -10.68 -10.19 -16.79
C ARG A 247 -10.57 -11.63 -16.30
N LYS A 248 -10.89 -12.60 -17.16
CA LYS A 248 -10.82 -14.03 -16.85
C LYS A 248 -9.38 -14.47 -16.54
N LYS A 249 -8.41 -13.99 -17.31
CA LYS A 249 -6.98 -14.29 -17.13
C LYS A 249 -6.44 -13.74 -15.80
N ILE A 250 -6.72 -12.46 -15.49
CA ILE A 250 -6.32 -11.86 -14.21
C ILE A 250 -7.03 -12.53 -13.03
N SER A 251 -8.33 -12.84 -13.14
CA SER A 251 -9.07 -13.55 -12.09
C SER A 251 -8.48 -14.94 -11.80
N ARG A 252 -8.15 -15.71 -12.84
CA ARG A 252 -7.46 -17.00 -12.69
C ARG A 252 -6.08 -16.87 -12.02
N LEU A 253 -5.34 -15.79 -12.32
CA LEU A 253 -4.07 -15.52 -11.64
C LEU A 253 -4.27 -15.23 -10.15
N ILE A 254 -5.29 -14.45 -9.79
CA ILE A 254 -5.67 -14.20 -8.39
C ILE A 254 -6.00 -15.50 -7.68
N ASP A 255 -6.87 -16.34 -8.25
CA ASP A 255 -7.26 -17.62 -7.65
C ASP A 255 -6.05 -18.54 -7.41
N LYS A 256 -5.18 -18.66 -8.42
CA LYS A 256 -3.94 -19.44 -8.33
C LYS A 256 -3.03 -18.91 -7.21
N LYS A 257 -2.83 -17.59 -7.13
CA LYS A 257 -1.96 -16.96 -6.12
C LYS A 257 -2.56 -17.08 -4.72
N LEU A 258 -3.88 -16.92 -4.58
CA LEU A 258 -4.59 -17.10 -3.32
C LEU A 258 -4.50 -18.55 -2.82
N ALA A 259 -4.62 -19.54 -3.71
CA ALA A 259 -4.44 -20.96 -3.36
C ALA A 259 -3.01 -21.26 -2.87
N ILE A 260 -2.00 -20.69 -3.52
CA ILE A 260 -0.60 -20.80 -3.06
C ILE A 260 -0.42 -20.15 -1.69
N LEU A 261 -0.96 -18.93 -1.49
CA LEU A 261 -0.87 -18.20 -0.25
C LEU A 261 -1.53 -18.98 0.91
N LYS A 262 -2.74 -19.51 0.71
CA LYS A 262 -3.45 -20.33 1.70
C LYS A 262 -2.66 -21.57 2.11
N ARG A 263 -2.06 -22.28 1.16
CA ARG A 263 -1.21 -23.44 1.46
C ARG A 263 -0.02 -23.06 2.34
N ARG A 264 0.66 -21.96 2.03
CA ARG A 264 1.81 -21.49 2.82
C ARG A 264 1.42 -21.00 4.22
N ILE A 265 0.29 -20.32 4.35
CA ILE A 265 -0.26 -19.92 5.64
C ILE A 265 -0.58 -21.16 6.48
N LYS A 266 -1.18 -22.19 5.87
CA LYS A 266 -1.51 -23.46 6.56
C LYS A 266 -0.27 -24.20 7.06
N SER A 267 0.82 -24.18 6.29
CA SER A 267 2.08 -24.87 6.65
C SER A 267 3.02 -24.05 7.52
N ALA A 268 2.67 -22.80 7.86
CA ALA A 268 3.58 -21.90 8.55
C ALA A 268 3.47 -22.02 10.09
N PRO A 269 4.55 -21.68 10.83
CA PRO A 269 4.57 -21.73 12.29
C PRO A 269 3.39 -21.00 12.95
N LEU A 270 2.86 -21.58 14.03
CA LEU A 270 1.70 -21.06 14.76
C LEU A 270 1.88 -19.64 15.29
N GLU A 271 3.11 -19.27 15.64
CA GLU A 271 3.47 -17.92 16.08
C GLU A 271 3.19 -16.82 15.05
N PHE A 272 3.03 -17.16 13.76
CA PHE A 272 2.67 -16.22 12.70
C PHE A 272 1.17 -15.99 12.54
N ARG A 273 0.32 -16.73 13.29
CA ARG A 273 -1.14 -16.59 13.24
C ARG A 273 -1.62 -15.13 13.35
N PRO A 274 -1.07 -14.26 14.22
CA PRO A 274 -1.50 -12.86 14.28
C PRO A 274 -1.27 -12.11 12.97
N PHE A 275 -0.11 -12.31 12.32
CA PHE A 275 0.20 -11.72 11.02
C PHE A 275 -0.72 -12.24 9.92
N PHE A 276 -0.97 -13.55 9.89
CA PHE A 276 -1.87 -14.14 8.90
C PHE A 276 -3.33 -13.73 9.10
N ALA A 277 -3.79 -13.55 10.34
CA ALA A 277 -5.12 -13.02 10.62
C ALA A 277 -5.25 -11.58 10.12
N ALA A 278 -4.24 -10.74 10.34
CA ALA A 278 -4.22 -9.37 9.80
C ALA A 278 -4.20 -9.36 8.26
N LEU A 279 -3.38 -10.22 7.64
CA LEU A 279 -3.31 -10.35 6.18
C LEU A 279 -4.62 -10.85 5.56
N ASP A 280 -5.25 -11.88 6.14
CA ASP A 280 -6.54 -12.40 5.65
C ASP A 280 -7.62 -11.32 5.72
N LYS A 281 -7.67 -10.55 6.81
CA LYS A 281 -8.59 -9.41 6.95
C LYS A 281 -8.31 -8.31 5.94
N LEU A 282 -7.04 -7.95 5.72
CA LEU A 282 -6.65 -6.97 4.72
C LEU A 282 -7.11 -7.42 3.32
N LEU A 283 -6.81 -8.67 2.92
CA LEU A 283 -7.21 -9.20 1.63
C LEU A 283 -8.73 -9.23 1.45
N ARG A 284 -9.48 -9.66 2.48
CA ARG A 284 -10.95 -9.68 2.45
C ARG A 284 -11.53 -8.27 2.34
N PHE A 285 -10.98 -7.31 3.08
CA PHE A 285 -11.43 -5.93 2.99
C PHE A 285 -11.19 -5.39 1.59
N THR A 286 -9.98 -5.57 1.04
CA THR A 286 -9.62 -5.09 -0.30
C THR A 286 -10.49 -5.73 -1.38
N LEU A 287 -10.71 -7.06 -1.33
CA LEU A 287 -11.60 -7.76 -2.25
C LEU A 287 -13.04 -7.21 -2.18
N ASN A 288 -13.62 -7.14 -0.99
CA ASN A 288 -14.99 -6.65 -0.80
C ASN A 288 -15.14 -5.18 -1.22
N LEU A 289 -14.12 -4.36 -0.97
CA LEU A 289 -14.11 -2.97 -1.37
C LEU A 289 -14.21 -2.91 -2.89
N TYR A 290 -13.28 -3.50 -3.64
CA TYR A 290 -13.29 -3.45 -5.11
C TYR A 290 -14.47 -4.19 -5.77
N GLU A 291 -15.12 -5.13 -5.09
CA GLU A 291 -16.38 -5.73 -5.55
C GLU A 291 -17.55 -4.72 -5.51
N THR A 292 -17.52 -3.76 -4.60
CA THR A 292 -18.65 -2.87 -4.32
C THR A 292 -18.41 -1.41 -4.72
N LYS A 293 -17.18 -0.92 -4.59
CA LYS A 293 -16.76 0.48 -4.79
C LYS A 293 -15.27 0.57 -5.14
N ASP A 294 -14.92 1.60 -5.91
CA ASP A 294 -13.51 1.93 -6.13
C ASP A 294 -12.91 2.67 -4.92
N TYR A 295 -11.65 2.36 -4.57
CA TYR A 295 -10.93 2.83 -3.38
C TYR A 295 -10.82 4.36 -3.31
N HIS A 296 -10.72 5.02 -4.47
CA HIS A 296 -10.39 6.45 -4.59
C HIS A 296 -11.59 7.36 -4.92
N ASN A 297 -12.80 6.82 -5.07
CA ASN A 297 -13.95 7.65 -5.44
C ASN A 297 -14.47 8.50 -4.26
N GLU A 298 -14.64 9.80 -4.53
CA GLU A 298 -15.60 10.67 -3.87
C GLU A 298 -17.03 10.20 -4.17
N SER A 299 -18.00 10.62 -3.36
CA SER A 299 -19.43 10.28 -3.44
C SER A 299 -19.97 10.22 -4.89
N PRO A 300 -21.01 9.39 -5.16
CA PRO A 300 -21.67 9.41 -6.47
C PRO A 300 -21.96 10.87 -6.86
N ARG A 301 -21.59 11.27 -8.08
CA ARG A 301 -22.07 12.53 -8.64
C ARG A 301 -23.61 12.47 -8.71
N PRO A 302 -24.29 13.62 -8.50
CA PRO A 302 -25.73 13.70 -8.25
C PRO A 302 -26.57 12.92 -9.26
#